data_AF-A0A842RVZ6-F1
#
_entry.id   AF-A0A842RVZ6-F1
#
_cell.length_a   1.000
_cell.length_b   1.000
_cell.length_c   1.000
_cell.angle_alpha   90.00
_cell.angle_beta   90.00
_cell.angle_gamma   90.00
#
_symmetry.space_group_name_H-M   'P 1'
#
loop_
_entity.id
_entity.type
_entity.pdbx_description
1 polymer ?
#
loop_
_entity_poly.entity_id
_entity_poly.type
_entity_poly.pdbx_seq_one_letter_code
_entity_poly.pdbx_strand_id
1 'polypeptide(L)'
;MKLNRAIKIRLYPNQAQEKMLNKTFGCCRFIYNKMLEERIKGYEELKGDSQALYDHRYKTEKEYKEKFEFLKEVDAKALQSEWRHLKSAYDNFFRN
;
A
#
# COMPACT_ATOMS: atom_id res chain seq x y z
N MET A 1 1.25 47.89 6.92
CA MET A 1 2.05 46.75 6.39
C MET A 1 1.99 45.62 7.40
N LYS A 2 1.39 44.46 7.06
CA LYS A 2 1.15 43.36 8.00
C LYS A 2 2.41 42.50 8.10
N LEU A 3 3.02 42.42 9.29
CA LEU A 3 4.24 41.65 9.51
C LEU A 3 3.88 40.19 9.80
N ASN A 4 4.07 39.30 8.83
CA ASN A 4 3.85 37.86 9.03
C ASN A 4 5.10 37.26 9.70
N ARG A 5 4.92 36.62 10.86
CA ARG A 5 5.97 35.87 11.55
C ARG A 5 5.72 34.38 11.36
N ALA A 6 6.76 33.63 11.00
CA ALA A 6 6.74 32.17 10.95
C ALA A 6 7.79 31.60 11.91
N ILE A 7 7.45 30.50 12.57
CA ILE A 7 8.36 29.78 13.47
C ILE A 7 8.67 28.42 12.82
N LYS A 8 9.96 28.09 12.69
CA LYS A 8 10.41 26.78 12.22
C LYS A 8 10.75 25.92 13.42
N ILE A 9 10.00 24.83 13.59
CA ILE A 9 10.20 23.86 14.68
C ILE A 9 10.36 22.48 14.07
N ARG A 10 11.28 21.67 14.61
CA ARG A 10 11.37 20.24 14.31
C ARG A 10 10.67 19.46 15.41
N LEU A 11 9.71 18.63 15.02
CA LEU A 11 9.04 17.71 15.93
C LEU A 11 9.75 16.36 15.89
N TYR A 12 9.97 15.77 17.05
CA TYR A 12 10.42 14.38 17.20
C TYR A 12 9.27 13.58 17.80
N PRO A 13 9.03 12.35 17.31
CA PRO A 13 8.03 11.48 17.88
C PRO A 13 8.41 11.08 19.31
N ASN A 14 7.42 10.89 20.16
CA ASN A 14 7.61 10.15 21.40
C ASN A 14 7.60 8.63 21.13
N GLN A 15 7.94 7.83 22.14
CA GLN A 15 8.03 6.37 22.01
C GLN A 15 6.74 5.71 21.46
N ALA A 16 5.56 6.20 21.85
CA ALA A 16 4.30 5.66 21.37
C ALA A 16 4.08 5.98 19.88
N GLN A 17 4.44 7.19 19.46
CA GLN A 17 4.38 7.61 18.06
C GLN A 17 5.39 6.84 17.20
N GLU A 18 6.63 6.66 17.67
CA GLU A 18 7.64 5.83 16.97
C GLU A 18 7.13 4.41 16.74
N LYS A 19 6.57 3.79 17.77
CA LYS A 19 5.98 2.45 17.67
C LYS A 19 4.86 2.40 16.63
N MET A 20 3.97 3.40 16.62
CA MET A 20 2.87 3.48 15.66
C MET A 20 3.37 3.68 14.22
N LEU A 21 4.35 4.55 14.02
CA LEU A 21 4.97 4.80 12.72
C LEU A 21 5.65 3.53 12.19
N ASN A 22 6.45 2.86 13.01
CA ASN A 22 7.13 1.62 12.65
C ASN A 22 6.14 0.52 12.27
N LYS A 23 5.04 0.35 13.03
CA LYS A 23 3.96 -0.57 12.67
C LYS A 23 3.32 -0.20 11.34
N THR A 24 3.00 1.07 11.14
CA THR A 24 2.38 1.58 9.91
C THR A 24 3.25 1.31 8.69
N PHE A 25 4.53 1.68 8.73
CA PHE A 25 5.46 1.45 7.64
C PHE A 25 5.68 -0.04 7.38
N GLY A 26 5.81 -0.85 8.43
CA GLY A 26 5.91 -2.30 8.33
C GLY A 26 4.70 -2.92 7.63
N CYS A 27 3.49 -2.52 8.03
CA CYS A 27 2.24 -3.01 7.44
C CYS A 27 2.08 -2.56 5.98
N CYS A 28 2.38 -1.29 5.66
CA CYS A 28 2.37 -0.77 4.28
C CYS A 28 3.32 -1.57 3.38
N ARG A 29 4.57 -1.77 3.82
CA ARG A 29 5.56 -2.55 3.07
C ARG A 29 5.09 -3.99 2.87
N PHE A 30 4.55 -4.61 3.92
CA PHE A 30 4.07 -5.99 3.85
C PHE A 30 2.93 -6.14 2.83
N ILE A 31 1.88 -5.31 2.93
CA ILE A 31 0.71 -5.45 2.07
C ILE A 31 1.05 -5.15 0.61
N TYR A 32 1.89 -4.14 0.35
CA TYR A 32 2.37 -3.83 -0.99
C TYR A 32 3.06 -5.04 -1.62
N ASN A 33 4.02 -5.63 -0.90
CA ASN A 33 4.76 -6.80 -1.38
C ASN A 33 3.85 -8.00 -1.60
N LYS A 34 2.85 -8.23 -0.74
CA LYS A 34 1.90 -9.34 -0.88
C LYS A 34 1.01 -9.19 -2.10
N MET A 35 0.47 -8.00 -2.33
CA MET A 35 -0.34 -7.72 -3.52
C MET A 35 0.50 -7.78 -4.80
N LEU A 36 1.76 -7.31 -4.76
CA LEU A 36 2.68 -7.39 -5.91
C LEU A 36 3.02 -8.85 -6.24
N GLU A 37 3.36 -9.66 -5.23
CA GLU A 37 3.62 -11.09 -5.39
C GLU A 37 2.44 -11.81 -6.07
N GLU A 38 1.21 -11.53 -5.62
CA GLU A 38 0.00 -12.08 -6.21
C GLU A 38 -0.19 -11.64 -7.67
N ARG A 39 0.04 -10.37 -8.00
CA ARG A 39 -0.06 -9.87 -9.38
C ARG A 39 0.94 -10.51 -10.32
N ILE A 40 2.19 -10.65 -9.88
CA ILE A 40 3.24 -11.31 -10.67
C ILE A 40 2.85 -12.77 -10.94
N LYS A 41 2.40 -13.51 -9.90
CA LYS A 41 1.96 -14.90 -10.06
C LYS A 41 0.78 -15.03 -11.01
N GLY A 42 -0.26 -14.23 -10.82
CA GLY A 42 -1.43 -14.24 -11.70
C GLY A 42 -1.10 -13.91 -13.15
N TYR A 43 -0.19 -12.94 -13.37
CA TYR A 43 0.31 -12.64 -14.72
C TYR A 43 1.08 -13.81 -15.33
N GLU A 44 2.04 -14.40 -14.62
CA GLU A 44 2.85 -15.52 -15.13
C GLU A 44 1.98 -16.73 -15.50
N GLU A 45 0.96 -17.02 -14.71
CA GLU A 45 0.01 -18.12 -14.94
C GLU A 45 -0.92 -17.85 -16.14
N LEU A 46 -1.36 -16.61 -16.33
CA LEU A 46 -2.43 -16.27 -17.27
C LEU A 46 -1.97 -15.50 -18.51
N LYS A 47 -0.69 -15.11 -18.63
CA LYS A 47 -0.18 -14.32 -19.77
C LYS A 47 -0.41 -14.98 -21.15
N GLY A 48 -0.67 -16.28 -21.20
CA GLY A 48 -1.03 -17.00 -22.43
C GLY A 48 -2.51 -16.89 -22.84
N ASP A 49 -3.38 -16.43 -21.94
CA ASP A 49 -4.82 -16.24 -22.17
C ASP A 49 -5.23 -14.82 -21.76
N SER A 50 -5.35 -13.94 -22.75
CA SER A 50 -5.68 -12.53 -22.52
C SER A 50 -7.06 -12.32 -21.91
N GLN A 51 -8.03 -13.21 -22.18
CA GLN A 51 -9.37 -13.08 -21.61
C GLN A 51 -9.33 -13.46 -20.13
N ALA A 52 -8.69 -14.58 -19.79
CA ALA A 52 -8.53 -15.00 -18.40
C ALA A 52 -7.74 -13.96 -17.59
N LEU A 53 -6.71 -13.33 -18.16
CA LEU A 53 -5.95 -12.27 -17.51
C LEU A 53 -6.79 -11.01 -17.26
N TYR A 54 -7.67 -10.63 -18.19
CA TYR A 54 -8.58 -9.49 -18.04
C TYR A 54 -9.65 -9.73 -16.96
N ASP A 55 -10.18 -10.95 -16.89
CA ASP A 55 -11.23 -11.32 -15.92
C ASP A 55 -10.68 -11.66 -14.53
N HIS A 56 -9.37 -11.85 -14.39
CA HIS A 56 -8.74 -12.22 -13.13
C HIS A 56 -8.91 -11.15 -12.04
N ARG A 57 -9.50 -11.54 -10.91
CA ARG A 57 -9.68 -10.67 -9.74
C ARG A 57 -8.59 -10.88 -8.70
N TYR A 58 -7.77 -9.85 -8.50
CA TYR A 58 -6.80 -9.79 -7.42
C TYR A 58 -7.46 -9.45 -6.08
N LYS A 59 -6.88 -9.95 -4.98
CA LYS A 59 -7.39 -9.67 -3.64
C LYS A 59 -7.28 -8.19 -3.29
N THR A 60 -8.26 -7.71 -2.56
CA THR A 60 -8.34 -6.36 -2.00
C THR A 60 -7.62 -6.27 -0.66
N GLU A 61 -7.33 -5.05 -0.20
CA GLU A 61 -6.73 -4.85 1.12
C GLU A 61 -7.60 -5.36 2.27
N LYS A 62 -8.92 -5.44 2.06
CA LYS A 62 -9.89 -5.96 3.04
C LYS A 62 -9.73 -7.46 3.22
N GLU A 63 -9.63 -8.22 2.13
CA GLU A 63 -9.39 -9.67 2.17
C GLU A 63 -8.04 -9.99 2.82
N TYR A 64 -7.02 -9.16 2.56
CA TYR A 64 -5.74 -9.28 3.26
C TYR A 64 -5.86 -9.02 4.77
N LYS A 65 -6.69 -8.08 5.22
CA LYS A 65 -6.94 -7.82 6.66
C LYS A 65 -7.67 -8.96 7.36
N GLU A 66 -8.50 -9.71 6.66
CA GLU A 66 -9.14 -10.91 7.21
C GLU A 66 -8.11 -12.01 7.46
N LYS A 67 -7.14 -12.15 6.55
CA LYS A 67 -6.06 -13.15 6.68
C LYS A 67 -4.95 -12.73 7.64
N PHE A 68 -4.67 -11.44 7.74
CA PHE A 68 -3.55 -10.89 8.49
C PHE A 68 -4.06 -9.84 9.48
N GLU A 69 -4.43 -10.29 10.69
CA GLU A 69 -5.08 -9.44 11.68
C GLU A 69 -4.24 -8.24 12.12
N PHE A 70 -2.91 -8.35 12.12
CA PHE A 70 -2.02 -7.24 12.47
C PHE A 70 -2.17 -6.03 11.53
N LEU A 71 -2.70 -6.22 10.32
CA LEU A 71 -3.03 -5.10 9.41
C LEU A 71 -4.20 -4.24 9.91
N LYS A 72 -4.98 -4.73 10.88
CA LYS A 72 -6.05 -3.96 11.53
C LYS A 72 -5.51 -3.00 12.60
N GLU A 73 -4.24 -3.12 12.98
CA GLU A 73 -3.61 -2.27 14.01
C GLU A 73 -3.23 -0.87 13.51
N VAL A 74 -3.26 -0.64 12.20
CA VAL A 74 -2.79 0.59 11.56
C VAL A 74 -3.90 1.28 10.77
N ASP A 75 -3.69 2.55 10.40
CA ASP A 75 -4.67 3.31 9.62
C ASP A 75 -5.04 2.60 8.32
N ALA A 76 -6.34 2.38 8.12
CA ALA A 76 -6.86 1.78 6.91
C ALA A 76 -6.53 2.60 5.65
N LYS A 77 -6.46 3.93 5.76
CA LYS A 77 -6.15 4.80 4.61
C LYS A 77 -4.72 4.62 4.13
N ALA A 78 -3.77 4.37 5.04
CA ALA A 78 -2.39 4.08 4.68
C ALA A 78 -2.30 2.82 3.82
N LEU A 79 -2.96 1.74 4.24
CA LEU A 79 -3.01 0.47 3.50
C LEU A 79 -3.73 0.60 2.15
N GLN A 80 -4.82 1.37 2.09
CA GLN A 80 -5.52 1.67 0.83
C GLN A 80 -4.67 2.51 -0.12
N SER A 81 -3.77 3.35 0.39
CA SER A 81 -2.82 4.08 -0.44
C SER A 81 -1.87 3.13 -1.15
N GLU A 82 -1.40 2.08 -0.47
CA GLU A 82 -0.49 1.10 -1.08
C GLU A 82 -1.14 0.32 -2.22
N TRP A 83 -2.43 0.00 -2.12
CA TRP A 83 -3.17 -0.60 -3.24
C TRP A 83 -3.21 0.34 -4.46
N ARG A 84 -3.47 1.64 -4.25
CA ARG A 84 -3.45 2.65 -5.31
C ARG A 84 -2.06 2.83 -5.92
N HIS A 85 -1.03 2.86 -5.08
CA HIS A 85 0.36 2.93 -5.53
C HIS A 85 0.73 1.73 -6.40
N LEU A 86 0.39 0.52 -5.94
CA LEU A 86 0.65 -0.70 -6.72
C LEU A 86 -0.12 -0.70 -8.03
N LYS A 87 -1.41 -0.32 -8.02
CA LYS A 87 -2.20 -0.22 -9.25
C LYS A 87 -1.53 0.73 -10.24
N SER A 88 -1.17 1.94 -9.81
CA SER A 88 -0.49 2.92 -10.67
C SER A 88 0.86 2.41 -11.17
N ALA A 89 1.66 1.75 -10.34
CA ALA A 89 2.95 1.20 -10.73
C ALA A 89 2.80 0.10 -11.78
N TYR A 90 1.82 -0.80 -11.59
CA TYR A 90 1.53 -1.89 -12.52
C TYR A 90 0.98 -1.35 -13.85
N ASP A 91 0.02 -0.43 -13.82
CA ASP A 91 -0.52 0.21 -15.02
C ASP A 91 0.60 0.89 -15.83
N ASN A 92 1.52 1.59 -15.15
CA ASN A 92 2.68 2.23 -15.80
C ASN A 92 3.66 1.23 -16.39
N PHE A 93 3.85 0.06 -15.75
CA PHE A 93 4.75 -0.98 -16.25
C PHE A 93 4.28 -1.54 -17.62
N PHE A 94 2.97 -1.69 -17.82
CA PHE A 94 2.36 -2.18 -19.07
C PHE A 94 1.95 -1.08 -20.05
N ARG A 95 2.29 0.19 -19.78
CA ARG A 95 1.82 1.33 -20.59
C ARG A 95 2.52 1.48 -21.95
N ASN A 96 3.44 0.58 -22.33
CA ASN A 96 4.15 0.62 -23.60
C ASN A 96 3.94 -0.66 -24.41
#